data_AF-A0A4U9DHF2-F1
#
_entry.id   AF-A0A4U9DHF2-F1
#
_cell.length_a   1.000
_cell.length_b   1.000
_cell.length_c   1.000
_cell.angle_alpha   90.00
_cell.angle_beta   90.00
_cell.angle_gamma   90.00
#
_symmetry.space_group_name_H-M   'P 1'
#
loop_
_entity.id
_entity.type
_entity.pdbx_description
1 polymer ?
#
loop_
_entity_poly.entity_id
_entity_poly.type
_entity_poly.pdbx_seq_one_letter_code
_entity_poly.pdbx_strand_id
1 'polypeptide(L)' 'MDFQHLNYWQEKANSLQPETRLFINGEYCAAADNSTFETIDPAAQQNAGPRGAR' A
#
# COMPACT_ATOMS: atom_id res chain seq x y z
N MET A 1 5.37 10.42 -26.87
CA MET A 1 5.08 9.91 -25.52
C MET A 1 4.70 11.11 -24.68
N ASP A 2 3.48 11.13 -24.14
CA ASP A 2 3.09 12.14 -23.15
C ASP A 2 3.59 11.67 -21.78
N PHE A 3 4.54 12.42 -21.23
CA PHE A 3 5.03 12.19 -19.88
C PHE A 3 4.23 13.03 -18.90
N GLN A 4 3.71 12.40 -17.86
CA GLN A 4 3.07 13.12 -16.77
C GLN A 4 4.13 13.76 -15.87
N HIS A 5 3.87 14.97 -15.40
CA HIS A 5 4.77 15.70 -14.52
C HIS A 5 4.90 15.05 -13.14
N LEU A 6 5.98 15.36 -12.42
CA LEU A 6 6.24 14.81 -11.08
C LEU A 6 5.05 14.98 -10.12
N ASN A 7 4.43 16.16 -10.11
CA ASN A 7 3.30 16.48 -9.22
C ASN A 7 2.11 15.54 -9.46
N TYR A 8 1.84 15.17 -10.72
CA TYR A 8 0.76 14.23 -11.05
C TYR A 8 0.99 12.88 -10.36
N TRP A 9 2.23 12.37 -10.38
CA TRP A 9 2.55 11.08 -9.76
C TRP A 9 2.52 11.15 -8.23
N GLN A 10 2.95 12.26 -7.65
CA GLN A 10 2.87 12.50 -6.20
C GLN A 10 1.41 12.54 -5.72
N GLU A 11 0.54 13.26 -6.42
CA GLU A 11 -0.90 13.31 -6.12
C GLU A 11 -1.54 11.92 -6.25
N LYS A 12 -1.21 11.19 -7.31
CA LYS A 12 -1.71 9.84 -7.52
C LYS A 12 -1.27 8.89 -6.40
N ALA A 13 0.00 8.94 -5.99
CA ALA A 13 0.52 8.13 -4.89
C ALA A 13 -0.20 8.44 -3.56
N ASN A 14 -0.45 9.71 -3.27
CA ASN A 14 -1.18 10.12 -2.06
C ASN A 14 -2.66 9.67 -2.06
N SER A 15 -3.29 9.61 -3.24
CA SER A 15 -4.69 9.16 -3.37
C SER A 15 -4.86 7.64 -3.40
N LEU A 16 -3.77 6.89 -3.65
CA LEU A 16 -3.83 5.46 -3.84
C LEU A 16 -3.88 4.75 -2.49
N GLN A 17 -4.87 3.88 -2.31
CA GLN A 17 -4.90 2.94 -1.20
C GLN A 17 -4.50 1.56 -1.71
N PRO A 18 -3.26 1.10 -1.46
CA PRO A 18 -2.84 -0.23 -1.90
C PRO A 18 -3.63 -1.30 -1.13
N GLU A 19 -4.08 -2.33 -1.84
CA GLU A 19 -4.62 -3.53 -1.21
C GLU A 19 -3.45 -4.32 -0.60
N THR A 20 -3.51 -4.55 0.72
CA THR A 20 -2.41 -5.12 1.51
C THR A 20 -2.70 -6.52 2.04
N ARG A 21 -3.91 -7.04 1.77
CA ARG A 21 -4.33 -8.39 2.15
C ARG A 21 -3.71 -9.45 1.25
N LEU A 22 -3.64 -10.68 1.76
CA LEU A 22 -3.21 -11.84 1.00
C LEU A 22 -4.21 -12.12 -0.11
N PHE A 23 -3.74 -12.62 -1.25
CA PHE A 23 -4.62 -13.06 -2.34
C PHE A 23 -4.50 -14.57 -2.52
N ILE A 24 -5.50 -15.31 -2.04
CA ILE A 24 -5.50 -16.78 -2.01
C ILE A 24 -6.83 -17.27 -2.57
N ASN A 25 -6.79 -18.24 -3.50
CA ASN A 25 -7.97 -18.82 -4.15
C ASN A 25 -8.90 -17.79 -4.85
N GLY A 26 -8.35 -16.68 -5.34
CA GLY A 26 -9.12 -15.65 -6.05
C GLY A 26 -9.75 -14.59 -5.14
N GLU A 27 -9.52 -14.65 -3.83
CA GLU A 27 -10.08 -13.71 -2.86
C GLU A 27 -8.99 -13.05 -2.01
N TYR A 28 -9.29 -11.83 -1.55
CA TYR A 28 -8.44 -11.12 -0.60
C TYR A 28 -8.79 -11.52 0.83
N CYS A 29 -7.83 -12.02 1.59
CA CYS A 29 -8.02 -12.46 2.97
C CYS A 29 -6.92 -11.94 3.91
N ALA A 30 -7.25 -11.85 5.20
CA ALA A 30 -6.26 -11.56 6.24
C ALA A 30 -5.35 -12.78 6.46
N ALA A 31 -4.20 -12.57 7.10
CA ALA A 31 -3.41 -13.66 7.63
C ALA A 31 -4.23 -14.50 8.62
N ALA A 32 -3.94 -15.79 8.74
CA ALA A 32 -4.69 -16.69 9.61
C ALA A 32 -4.66 -16.27 11.09
N ASP A 33 -3.59 -15.61 11.52
CA ASP A 33 -3.40 -15.03 12.85
C ASP A 33 -3.73 -13.52 12.92
N ASN A 34 -4.25 -12.95 11.83
CA ASN A 34 -4.46 -11.52 11.63
C ASN A 34 -3.20 -10.66 11.82
N SER A 35 -2.00 -11.26 11.79
CA SER A 35 -0.76 -10.52 11.86
C SER A 35 -0.59 -9.63 10.63
N THR A 36 0.02 -8.47 10.86
CA THR A 36 0.38 -7.51 9.82
C THR A 36 1.76 -6.95 10.12
N PHE A 37 2.43 -6.42 9.10
CA PHE A 37 3.70 -5.72 9.26
C PHE A 37 3.66 -4.41 8.51
N GLU A 38 4.52 -3.47 8.92
CA GLU A 38 4.61 -2.17 8.29
C GLU A 38 5.23 -2.27 6.89
N THR A 39 4.54 -1.73 5.90
CA THR A 39 5.10 -1.53 4.57
C THR A 39 5.70 -0.13 4.53
N ILE A 40 7.00 -0.01 4.26
CA ILE A 40 7.73 1.26 4.26
C ILE A 40 8.02 1.65 2.82
N ASP A 41 7.65 2.87 2.43
CA ASP A 41 8.09 3.45 1.17
C ASP A 41 9.56 3.89 1.27
N PRO A 42 10.49 3.26 0.52
CA PRO A 42 11.90 3.63 0.58
C PRO A 42 12.20 5.02 0.00
N ALA A 43 11.33 5.55 -0.87
CA ALA A 43 11.51 6.86 -1.48
C ALA A 43 11.12 8.00 -0.53
N ALA A 44 10.14 7.76 0.35
CA ALA A 44 9.64 8.76 1.30
C ALA A 44 10.07 8.52 2.76
N GLN A 45 10.62 7.34 3.09
CA GLN A 45 10.84 6.87 4.46
C GLN A 45 9.58 7.00 5.35
N GLN A 46 8.40 6.71 4.78
CA GLN A 46 7.10 6.76 5.47
C GLN A 46 6.34 5.44 5.34
N ASN A 47 5.47 5.14 6.32
CA ASN A 47 4.60 3.96 6.29
C ASN A 47 3.56 4.08 5.17
N ALA A 48 3.55 3.11 4.26
CA ALA A 48 2.60 2.91 3.18
C ALA A 48 1.53 1.83 3.50
N GLY A 49 1.53 1.26 4.71
CA GLY A 49 0.63 0.16 5.12
C GLY A 49 -0.08 0.41 6.47
N PRO A 50 -1.13 -0.39 6.79
CA PRO A 50 -1.97 -0.13 7.95
C PRO A 50 -1.22 -0.40 9.27
N ARG A 51 -1.34 0.54 10.22
CA ARG A 51 -0.86 0.34 11.59
C ARG A 51 -1.73 -0.71 12.27
N GLY A 52 -1.08 -1.74 12.80
CA GLY A 52 -1.70 -2.91 13.42
C GLY A 52 -2.79 -2.59 14.43
N ALA A 53 -3.76 -3.51 14.46
CA ALA A 53 -4.85 -3.57 15.42
C ALA A 53 -4.33 -3.52 16.86
N ARG A 54 -5.00 -2.70 17.68
CA ARG A 54 -5.01 -2.85 19.14
C ARG A 54 -6.09 -3.85 19.53
#